data_AF-X6M837-F1
#
_entry.id   AF-X6M837-F1
#
_cell.length_a   1.000
_cell.length_b   1.000
_cell.length_c   1.000
_cell.angle_alpha   90.00
_cell.angle_beta   90.00
_cell.angle_gamma   90.00
#
_symmetry.space_group_name_H-M   'P 1'
#
loop_
_entity.id
_entity.type
_entity.pdbx_description
1 polymer ?
#
loop_
_entity_poly.entity_id
_entity_poly.type
_entity_poly.pdbx_seq_one_letter_code
_entity_poly.pdbx_strand_id
1 'polypeptide(L)'
;MNENDIKELMKSIDEISNELKAVSETFETSTQQLNQKFKQIDQCISKTKTKTKMYNDLWSEWQEMNVQVGNGSENERSKYEKQMEEMKKDLELTKKISESISSYEQNRSYFLIGLMGNAPMKLWNEIDRAKFKTEYNRFKQHTLWVFLLFPLLQLYFHFNIFLHQIHSLYLFYYYTSLAIRENILKQNGSRIDYWWIVHHYITLFVSLLFLVNLTPTHPAVVTGGVYLIDYFMLWQGIVIVLQMRYQEKRHYVRKALAKKNAMDVRTTEVIDERPHGDFEFLVPALYITYFFQLIIAFYFAYVCCAQEFSCFYDRAQMGLLAMCWTILPIGNLSTLVKVLYRKRVIHNSTNRITHAFNKAKQSFTSIFDTKDK
;
A
#
# COMPACT_ATOMS: atom_id res chain seq x y z
N MET A 1 -64.70 10.95 11.98
CA MET A 1 -63.89 9.74 12.26
C MET A 1 -64.83 8.68 12.74
N ASN A 2 -65.01 7.61 11.97
CA ASN A 2 -65.92 6.52 12.27
C ASN A 2 -65.23 5.53 13.24
N GLU A 3 -65.99 4.85 14.10
CA GLU A 3 -65.42 3.88 15.08
C GLU A 3 -64.63 2.75 14.39
N ASN A 4 -65.04 2.41 13.16
CA ASN A 4 -64.34 1.46 12.31
C ASN A 4 -62.94 1.94 11.92
N ASP A 5 -62.75 3.23 11.65
CA ASP A 5 -61.45 3.80 11.28
C ASP A 5 -60.44 3.68 12.45
N ILE A 6 -60.94 3.84 13.69
CA ILE A 6 -60.12 3.70 14.90
C ILE A 6 -59.75 2.23 15.14
N LYS A 7 -60.69 1.29 14.96
CA LYS A 7 -60.42 -0.16 15.12
C LYS A 7 -59.45 -0.67 14.07
N GLU A 8 -59.56 -0.21 12.83
CA GLU A 8 -58.65 -0.56 11.74
C GLU A 8 -57.23 -0.02 11.99
N LEU A 9 -57.13 1.22 12.52
CA LEU A 9 -55.85 1.79 12.93
C LEU A 9 -55.23 1.02 14.10
N MET A 10 -56.00 0.64 15.13
CA MET A 10 -55.51 -0.16 16.25
C MET A 10 -55.00 -1.52 15.78
N LYS A 11 -55.73 -2.18 14.89
CA LYS A 11 -55.30 -3.46 14.31
C LYS A 11 -54.00 -3.31 13.53
N SER A 12 -53.89 -2.24 12.72
CA SER A 12 -52.66 -1.94 11.97
C SER A 12 -51.47 -1.65 12.89
N ILE A 13 -51.69 -0.97 14.02
CA ILE A 13 -50.67 -0.72 15.04
C ILE A 13 -50.22 -2.03 15.70
N ASP A 14 -51.16 -2.92 16.05
CA ASP A 14 -50.84 -4.22 16.65
C ASP A 14 -50.08 -5.13 15.67
N GLU A 15 -50.48 -5.13 14.39
CA GLU A 15 -49.77 -5.85 13.32
C GLU A 15 -48.32 -5.35 13.19
N ILE A 16 -48.11 -4.03 13.05
CA ILE A 16 -46.76 -3.44 12.97
C ILE A 16 -45.95 -3.71 14.26
N SER A 17 -46.58 -3.61 15.43
CA SER A 17 -45.93 -3.86 16.73
C SER A 17 -45.43 -5.31 16.83
N ASN A 18 -46.24 -6.27 16.39
CA ASN A 18 -45.86 -7.68 16.38
C ASN A 18 -44.79 -7.99 15.34
N GLU A 19 -44.86 -7.40 14.15
CA GLU A 19 -43.80 -7.51 13.14
C GLU A 19 -42.47 -6.93 13.63
N LEU A 20 -42.49 -5.75 14.26
CA LEU A 20 -41.29 -5.13 14.82
C LEU A 20 -40.67 -5.96 15.94
N LYS A 21 -41.49 -6.57 16.81
CA LYS A 21 -40.99 -7.51 17.83
C LYS A 21 -40.29 -8.71 17.20
N ALA A 22 -40.89 -9.33 16.19
CA ALA A 22 -40.28 -10.46 15.48
C ALA A 22 -38.96 -10.08 14.78
N VAL A 23 -38.90 -8.89 14.16
CA VAL A 23 -37.66 -8.35 13.58
C VAL A 23 -36.60 -8.11 14.65
N SER A 24 -36.98 -7.56 15.81
CA SER A 24 -36.06 -7.31 16.94
C SER A 24 -35.47 -8.61 17.48
N GLU A 25 -36.31 -9.62 17.72
CA GLU A 25 -35.85 -10.94 18.18
C GLU A 25 -34.89 -11.60 17.19
N THR A 26 -35.18 -11.49 15.90
CA THR A 26 -34.31 -11.99 14.82
C THR A 26 -32.96 -11.26 14.81
N PHE A 27 -32.95 -9.93 15.00
CA PHE A 27 -31.74 -9.12 15.06
C PHE A 27 -30.86 -9.47 16.27
N GLU A 28 -31.47 -9.61 17.45
CA GLU A 28 -30.75 -10.00 18.68
C GLU A 28 -30.12 -11.39 18.54
N THR A 29 -30.90 -12.37 18.06
CA THR A 29 -30.41 -13.74 17.85
C THR A 29 -29.25 -13.77 16.86
N SER A 30 -29.37 -13.05 15.74
CA SER A 30 -28.31 -12.95 14.72
C SER A 30 -27.03 -12.31 15.27
N THR A 31 -27.17 -11.26 16.09
CA THR A 31 -26.04 -10.58 16.73
C THR A 31 -25.32 -11.49 17.73
N GLN A 32 -26.06 -12.27 18.51
CA GLN A 32 -25.49 -13.25 19.44
C GLN A 32 -24.70 -14.33 18.69
N GLN A 33 -25.26 -14.88 17.61
CA GLN A 33 -24.56 -15.86 16.77
C GLN A 33 -23.27 -15.28 16.17
N LEU A 34 -23.30 -14.04 15.70
CA LEU A 34 -22.11 -13.36 15.17
C LEU A 34 -21.00 -13.21 16.22
N ASN A 35 -21.36 -12.79 17.45
CA ASN A 35 -20.40 -12.68 18.56
C ASN A 35 -19.78 -14.03 18.94
N GLN A 36 -20.55 -15.12 18.90
CA GLN A 36 -20.01 -16.46 19.12
C GLN A 36 -19.02 -16.86 18.03
N LYS A 37 -19.31 -16.54 16.76
CA LYS A 37 -18.38 -16.79 15.65
C LYS A 37 -17.08 -16.00 15.79
N PHE A 38 -17.13 -14.75 16.24
CA PHE A 38 -15.90 -13.98 16.52
C PHE A 38 -15.05 -14.63 17.61
N LYS A 39 -15.65 -15.12 18.70
CA LYS A 39 -14.91 -15.87 19.74
C LYS A 39 -14.22 -17.11 19.18
N GLN A 40 -14.89 -17.86 18.30
CA GLN A 40 -14.30 -19.03 17.64
C GLN A 40 -13.10 -18.65 16.76
N ILE A 41 -13.21 -17.54 16.03
CA ILE A 41 -12.11 -17.03 15.21
C ILE A 41 -10.90 -16.64 16.08
N ASP A 42 -11.11 -15.95 17.20
CA ASP A 42 -10.03 -15.57 18.12
C ASP A 42 -9.33 -16.80 18.73
N GLN A 43 -10.10 -17.86 19.02
CA GLN A 43 -9.54 -19.16 19.44
C GLN A 43 -8.70 -19.81 18.34
N CYS A 44 -9.12 -19.73 17.07
CA CYS A 44 -8.34 -20.22 15.95
C CYS A 44 -7.03 -19.43 15.79
N ILE A 45 -7.09 -18.10 15.84
CA ILE A 45 -5.90 -17.24 15.71
C ILE A 45 -4.88 -17.52 16.84
N SER A 46 -5.36 -17.63 18.08
CA SER A 46 -4.48 -17.93 19.23
C SER A 46 -3.84 -19.32 19.12
N LYS A 47 -4.59 -20.36 18.71
CA LYS A 47 -4.03 -21.68 18.44
C LYS A 47 -2.99 -21.66 17.32
N THR A 48 -3.27 -20.95 16.23
CA THR A 48 -2.32 -20.78 15.12
C THR A 48 -1.02 -20.14 15.61
N LYS A 49 -1.08 -19.12 16.46
CA LYS A 49 0.13 -18.48 17.02
C LYS A 49 1.06 -19.48 17.72
N THR A 50 0.50 -20.38 18.52
CA THR A 50 1.27 -21.45 19.18
C THR A 50 1.86 -22.42 18.15
N LYS A 51 1.08 -22.81 17.14
CA LYS A 51 1.54 -23.72 16.08
C LYS A 51 2.58 -23.08 15.16
N THR A 52 2.52 -21.76 14.92
CA THR A 52 3.53 -21.02 14.16
C THR A 52 4.88 -21.03 14.87
N LYS A 53 4.91 -20.95 16.22
CA LYS A 53 6.15 -21.10 16.99
C LYS A 53 6.75 -22.50 16.78
N MET A 54 5.95 -23.55 16.99
CA MET A 54 6.39 -24.94 16.76
C MET A 54 6.88 -25.17 15.32
N TYR A 55 6.22 -24.56 14.33
CA TYR A 55 6.65 -24.61 12.94
C TYR A 55 8.02 -23.96 12.73
N ASN A 56 8.30 -22.81 13.37
CA ASN A 56 9.60 -22.15 13.24
C ASN A 56 10.72 -22.99 13.85
N ASP A 57 10.43 -23.71 14.95
CA ASP A 57 11.38 -24.63 15.57
C ASP A 57 11.67 -25.80 14.62
N LEU A 58 10.64 -26.46 14.08
CA LEU A 58 10.78 -27.54 13.08
C LEU A 58 11.50 -27.08 11.80
N TRP A 59 11.26 -25.84 11.35
CA TRP A 59 11.96 -25.28 10.21
C TRP A 59 13.46 -25.14 10.49
N SER A 60 13.82 -24.72 11.69
CA SER A 60 15.22 -24.57 12.10
C SER A 60 15.91 -25.94 12.20
N GLU A 61 15.24 -26.94 12.80
CA GLU A 61 15.72 -28.32 12.86
C GLU A 61 15.92 -28.92 11.45
N TRP A 62 14.97 -28.69 10.54
CA TRP A 62 15.10 -29.12 9.15
C TRP A 62 16.29 -28.47 8.45
N GLN A 63 16.54 -27.17 8.69
CA GLN A 63 17.70 -26.47 8.13
C GLN A 63 19.01 -27.06 8.61
N GLU A 64 19.13 -27.36 9.90
CA GLU A 64 20.31 -28.01 10.48
C GLU A 64 20.53 -29.40 9.90
N MET A 65 19.47 -30.23 9.84
CA MET A 65 19.54 -31.56 9.25
C MET A 65 19.92 -31.50 7.76
N ASN A 66 19.43 -30.52 7.01
CA ASN A 66 19.73 -30.37 5.59
C ASN A 66 21.21 -30.03 5.34
N VAL A 67 21.81 -29.23 6.23
CA VAL A 67 23.26 -28.95 6.21
C VAL A 67 24.06 -30.22 6.54
N GLN A 68 23.64 -30.99 7.54
CA GLN A 68 24.30 -32.25 7.91
C GLN A 68 24.26 -33.28 6.77
N VAL A 69 23.10 -33.48 6.14
CA VAL A 69 22.94 -34.36 4.97
C VAL A 69 23.76 -33.87 3.78
N GLY A 70 23.87 -32.56 3.59
CA GLY A 70 24.70 -31.95 2.55
C GLY A 70 26.21 -32.18 2.75
N ASN A 71 26.65 -32.28 4.01
CA ASN A 71 28.04 -32.54 4.41
C ASN A 71 28.35 -34.05 4.60
N GLY A 72 27.34 -34.92 4.51
CA GLY A 72 27.49 -36.36 4.67
C GLY A 72 28.12 -37.06 3.45
N SER A 73 28.29 -38.38 3.54
CA SER A 73 28.79 -39.17 2.40
C SER A 73 27.81 -39.15 1.21
N GLU A 74 28.31 -39.33 -0.02
CA GLU A 74 27.50 -39.26 -1.24
C GLU A 74 26.33 -40.26 -1.26
N ASN A 75 26.52 -41.44 -0.63
CA ASN A 75 25.47 -42.44 -0.44
C ASN A 75 24.39 -42.00 0.56
N GLU A 76 24.76 -41.34 1.66
CA GLU A 76 23.80 -40.83 2.65
C GLU A 76 23.01 -39.65 2.09
N ARG A 77 23.69 -38.77 1.34
CA ARG A 77 23.06 -37.66 0.65
C ARG A 77 22.01 -38.16 -0.33
N SER A 78 22.35 -39.10 -1.22
CA SER A 78 21.39 -39.67 -2.17
C SER A 78 20.23 -40.41 -1.50
N LYS A 79 20.42 -40.96 -0.28
CA LYS A 79 19.39 -41.68 0.48
C LYS A 79 18.37 -40.74 1.11
N TYR A 80 18.83 -39.65 1.73
CA TYR A 80 17.97 -38.75 2.51
C TYR A 80 17.49 -37.51 1.74
N GLU A 81 18.11 -37.15 0.61
CA GLU A 81 17.76 -35.97 -0.19
C GLU A 81 16.27 -35.96 -0.60
N LYS A 82 15.72 -37.11 -1.02
CA LYS A 82 14.28 -37.21 -1.36
C LYS A 82 13.38 -36.94 -0.16
N GLN A 83 13.72 -37.45 1.02
CA GLN A 83 12.95 -37.24 2.25
C GLN A 83 13.07 -35.79 2.73
N MET A 84 14.25 -35.18 2.59
CA MET A 84 14.47 -33.77 2.93
C MET A 84 13.63 -32.83 2.05
N GLU A 85 13.55 -33.11 0.75
CA GLU A 85 12.71 -32.33 -0.17
C GLU A 85 11.20 -32.56 0.07
N GLU A 86 10.78 -33.75 0.49
CA GLU A 86 9.38 -34.01 0.89
C GLU A 86 9.01 -33.24 2.17
N MET A 87 9.84 -33.33 3.21
CA MET A 87 9.63 -32.57 4.46
C MET A 87 9.61 -31.06 4.20
N LYS A 88 10.46 -30.55 3.30
CA LYS A 88 10.47 -29.14 2.91
C LYS A 88 9.14 -28.72 2.27
N LYS A 89 8.57 -29.54 1.39
CA LYS A 89 7.27 -29.26 0.77
C LYS A 89 6.16 -29.20 1.81
N ASP A 90 6.15 -30.12 2.76
CA ASP A 90 5.16 -30.15 3.85
C ASP A 90 5.30 -28.94 4.77
N LEU A 91 6.54 -28.55 5.10
CA LEU A 91 6.81 -27.32 5.84
C LEU A 91 6.35 -26.08 5.06
N GLU A 92 6.62 -25.99 3.76
CA GLU A 92 6.14 -24.88 2.92
C GLU A 92 4.61 -24.80 2.86
N LEU A 93 3.93 -25.95 2.80
CA LEU A 93 2.46 -26.01 2.84
C LEU A 93 1.94 -25.54 4.20
N THR A 94 2.55 -26.02 5.29
CA THR A 94 2.20 -25.65 6.67
C THR A 94 2.39 -24.16 6.91
N LYS A 95 3.49 -23.60 6.36
CA LYS A 95 3.76 -22.15 6.36
C LYS A 95 2.65 -21.38 5.65
N LYS A 96 2.25 -21.80 4.44
CA LYS A 96 1.17 -21.14 3.69
C LYS A 96 -0.16 -21.15 4.45
N ILE A 97 -0.50 -22.26 5.10
CA ILE A 97 -1.71 -22.37 5.93
C ILE A 97 -1.62 -21.42 7.13
N SER A 98 -0.49 -21.44 7.85
CA SER A 98 -0.25 -20.54 8.98
C SER A 98 -0.34 -19.07 8.55
N GLU A 99 0.35 -18.67 7.48
CA GLU A 99 0.31 -17.31 6.93
C GLU A 99 -1.09 -16.88 6.52
N SER A 100 -1.91 -17.80 5.97
CA SER A 100 -3.30 -17.49 5.62
C SER A 100 -4.14 -17.11 6.84
N ILE A 101 -3.93 -17.76 7.98
CA ILE A 101 -4.65 -17.48 9.23
C ILE A 101 -4.01 -16.28 9.96
N SER A 102 -2.68 -16.20 10.01
CA SER A 102 -1.94 -15.06 10.56
C SER A 102 -2.18 -13.77 9.79
N SER A 103 -2.62 -13.83 8.52
CA SER A 103 -3.11 -12.64 7.81
C SER A 103 -4.34 -12.00 8.46
N TYR A 104 -5.08 -12.76 9.28
CA TYR A 104 -6.17 -12.26 10.12
C TYR A 104 -5.70 -11.79 11.50
N GLU A 105 -4.44 -12.03 11.88
CA GLU A 105 -3.86 -11.46 13.09
C GLU A 105 -3.81 -9.93 12.98
N GLN A 106 -4.12 -9.25 14.08
CA GLN A 106 -4.08 -7.79 14.14
C GLN A 106 -2.64 -7.28 14.26
N ASN A 107 -1.85 -7.44 13.21
CA ASN A 107 -0.55 -6.80 13.08
C ASN A 107 -0.75 -5.32 12.73
N ARG A 108 -1.05 -4.53 13.76
CA ARG A 108 -1.24 -3.07 13.67
C ARG A 108 0.12 -2.37 13.62
N SER A 109 0.24 -1.33 12.81
CA SER A 109 1.40 -0.45 12.92
C SER A 109 1.29 0.42 14.19
N TYR A 110 2.43 0.74 14.79
CA TYR A 110 2.49 1.62 15.95
C TYR A 110 1.82 2.97 15.72
N PHE A 111 1.85 3.48 14.48
CA PHE A 111 1.15 4.69 14.07
C PHE A 111 -0.37 4.60 14.29
N LEU A 112 -0.99 3.50 13.86
CA LEU A 112 -2.42 3.28 14.07
C LEU A 112 -2.77 3.12 15.55
N ILE A 113 -1.91 2.45 16.32
CA ILE A 113 -2.08 2.30 17.77
C ILE A 113 -2.03 3.67 18.46
N GLY A 114 -1.09 4.54 18.06
CA GLY A 114 -0.98 5.89 18.61
C GLY A 114 -2.21 6.76 18.35
N LEU A 115 -2.84 6.64 17.18
CA LEU A 115 -3.98 7.49 16.79
C LEU A 115 -5.34 6.95 17.22
N MET A 116 -5.56 5.64 17.13
CA MET A 116 -6.88 5.02 17.32
C MET A 116 -6.92 4.10 18.56
N GLY A 117 -5.81 3.97 19.29
CA GLY A 117 -5.68 3.02 20.38
C GLY A 117 -5.66 1.57 19.91
N ASN A 118 -5.93 0.65 20.83
CA ASN A 118 -5.91 -0.79 20.57
C ASN A 118 -7.22 -1.31 19.92
N ALA A 119 -7.96 -0.44 19.22
CA ALA A 119 -9.25 -0.80 18.62
C ALA A 119 -9.09 -1.78 17.44
N PRO A 120 -10.02 -2.74 17.27
CA PRO A 120 -10.00 -3.66 16.14
C PRO A 120 -10.36 -2.92 14.83
N MET A 121 -9.46 -2.96 13.83
CA MET A 121 -9.67 -2.36 12.50
C MET A 121 -9.77 -3.40 11.38
N LYS A 122 -10.00 -4.67 11.73
CA LYS A 122 -10.17 -5.75 10.77
C LYS A 122 -11.57 -5.67 10.17
N LEU A 123 -11.64 -5.63 8.85
CA LEU A 123 -12.86 -5.70 8.07
C LEU A 123 -13.11 -7.17 7.70
N TRP A 124 -14.00 -7.82 8.44
CA TRP A 124 -14.32 -9.24 8.28
C TRP A 124 -15.14 -9.50 7.01
N ASN A 125 -16.12 -8.64 6.76
CA ASN A 125 -16.99 -8.71 5.60
C ASN A 125 -16.26 -8.30 4.31
N GLU A 126 -16.41 -9.11 3.26
CA GLU A 126 -15.80 -8.86 1.96
C GLU A 126 -16.36 -7.60 1.29
N ILE A 127 -17.66 -7.34 1.51
CA ILE A 127 -18.36 -6.18 0.97
C ILE A 127 -17.79 -4.90 1.58
N ASP A 128 -17.58 -4.87 2.90
CA ASP A 128 -17.03 -3.71 3.60
C ASP A 128 -15.55 -3.47 3.23
N ARG A 129 -14.79 -4.56 3.05
CA ARG A 129 -13.43 -4.49 2.49
C ARG A 129 -13.40 -3.83 1.11
N ALA A 130 -14.28 -4.27 0.20
CA ALA A 130 -14.40 -3.70 -1.14
C ALA A 130 -14.88 -2.25 -1.11
N LYS A 131 -15.83 -1.91 -0.24
CA LYS A 131 -16.34 -0.56 -0.03
C LYS A 131 -15.25 0.37 0.49
N PHE A 132 -14.52 -0.01 1.53
CA PHE A 132 -13.41 0.78 2.08
C PHE A 132 -12.34 1.07 1.03
N LYS A 133 -11.96 0.06 0.25
CA LYS A 133 -11.03 0.23 -0.87
C LYS A 133 -11.56 1.19 -1.94
N THR A 134 -12.86 1.16 -2.22
CA THR A 134 -13.49 2.07 -3.17
C THR A 134 -13.47 3.51 -2.65
N GLU A 135 -13.79 3.73 -1.37
CA GLU A 135 -13.73 5.04 -0.73
C GLU A 135 -12.30 5.59 -0.63
N TYR A 136 -11.30 4.74 -0.41
CA TYR A 136 -9.88 5.15 -0.51
C TYR A 136 -9.54 5.66 -1.90
N ASN A 137 -9.95 4.94 -2.95
CA ASN A 137 -9.68 5.33 -4.33
C ASN A 137 -10.41 6.62 -4.71
N ARG A 138 -11.67 6.77 -4.27
CA ARG A 138 -12.47 7.99 -4.47
C ARG A 138 -11.82 9.18 -3.76
N PHE A 139 -11.35 9.00 -2.53
CA PHE A 139 -10.64 10.03 -1.79
C PHE A 139 -9.41 10.51 -2.54
N LYS A 140 -8.53 9.62 -3.01
CA LYS A 140 -7.34 10.01 -3.80
C LYS A 140 -7.70 10.79 -5.06
N GLN A 141 -8.78 10.42 -5.74
CA GLN A 141 -9.26 11.13 -6.93
C GLN A 141 -9.78 12.53 -6.58
N HIS A 142 -10.58 12.64 -5.53
CA HIS A 142 -11.16 13.92 -5.12
C HIS A 142 -10.09 14.88 -4.58
N THR A 143 -9.18 14.40 -3.74
CA THR A 143 -8.13 15.23 -3.17
C THR A 143 -7.08 15.66 -4.20
N LEU A 144 -6.86 14.90 -5.28
CA LEU A 144 -5.94 15.32 -6.35
C LEU A 144 -6.29 16.68 -6.95
N TRP A 145 -7.58 16.98 -7.17
CA TRP A 145 -7.99 18.27 -7.71
C TRP A 145 -7.66 19.42 -6.75
N VAL A 146 -7.86 19.18 -5.45
CA VAL A 146 -7.52 20.14 -4.41
C VAL A 146 -5.99 20.32 -4.30
N PHE A 147 -5.22 19.23 -4.41
CA PHE A 147 -3.76 19.24 -4.41
C PHE A 147 -3.17 20.07 -5.55
N LEU A 148 -3.79 20.04 -6.74
CA LEU A 148 -3.38 20.86 -7.89
C LEU A 148 -3.79 22.33 -7.76
N LEU A 149 -4.93 22.60 -7.10
CA LEU A 149 -5.49 23.94 -7.00
C LEU A 149 -4.64 24.86 -6.09
N PHE A 150 -4.20 24.36 -4.93
CA PHE A 150 -3.45 25.18 -3.97
C PHE A 150 -2.17 25.83 -4.50
N PRO A 151 -1.23 25.11 -5.13
CA PRO A 151 -0.03 25.74 -5.68
C PRO A 151 -0.34 26.74 -6.80
N LEU A 152 -1.41 26.54 -7.59
CA LEU A 152 -1.85 27.52 -8.59
C LEU A 152 -2.32 28.83 -7.93
N LEU A 153 -3.12 28.73 -6.87
CA LEU A 153 -3.57 29.90 -6.11
C LEU A 153 -2.37 30.63 -5.47
N GLN A 154 -1.42 29.88 -4.93
CA GLN A 154 -0.25 30.44 -4.25
C GLN A 154 0.65 31.23 -5.20
N LEU A 155 0.81 30.75 -6.45
CA LEU A 155 1.52 31.47 -7.50
C LEU A 155 0.74 32.70 -7.99
N TYR A 156 -0.59 32.60 -8.13
CA TYR A 156 -1.44 33.72 -8.57
C TYR A 156 -1.44 34.89 -7.59
N PHE A 157 -1.47 34.62 -6.29
CA PHE A 157 -1.47 35.65 -5.24
C PHE A 157 -0.07 36.10 -4.79
N HIS A 158 1.00 35.69 -5.49
CA HIS A 158 2.39 36.05 -5.18
C HIS A 158 2.77 35.86 -3.71
N PHE A 159 2.60 34.62 -3.21
CA PHE A 159 2.79 34.22 -1.81
C PHE A 159 1.88 34.99 -0.83
N ASN A 160 0.79 34.34 -0.44
CA ASN A 160 -0.06 34.81 0.66
C ASN A 160 0.11 33.88 1.86
N ILE A 161 0.37 34.44 3.05
CA ILE A 161 0.62 33.65 4.26
C ILE A 161 -0.60 32.83 4.70
N PHE A 162 -1.80 33.40 4.63
CA PHE A 162 -3.03 32.67 4.99
C PHE A 162 -3.26 31.50 4.05
N LEU A 163 -3.06 31.72 2.75
CA LEU A 163 -3.18 30.66 1.75
C LEU A 163 -2.13 29.57 1.94
N HIS A 164 -0.88 29.94 2.24
CA HIS A 164 0.18 29.01 2.59
C HIS A 164 -0.20 28.13 3.78
N GLN A 165 -0.73 28.72 4.86
CA GLN A 165 -1.13 27.97 6.05
C GLN A 165 -2.31 27.03 5.79
N ILE A 166 -3.31 27.47 5.03
CA ILE A 166 -4.44 26.60 4.63
C ILE A 166 -3.91 25.45 3.75
N HIS A 167 -2.99 25.72 2.83
CA HIS A 167 -2.38 24.69 1.99
C HIS A 167 -1.58 23.68 2.82
N SER A 168 -0.73 24.15 3.75
CA SER A 168 0.05 23.29 4.65
C SER A 168 -0.84 22.44 5.56
N LEU A 169 -1.93 23.01 6.09
CA LEU A 169 -2.93 22.29 6.88
C LEU A 169 -3.63 21.22 6.05
N TYR A 170 -3.99 21.54 4.80
CA TYR A 170 -4.57 20.59 3.86
C TYR A 170 -3.61 19.42 3.56
N LEU A 171 -2.33 19.70 3.30
CA LEU A 171 -1.32 18.66 3.05
C LEU A 171 -1.16 17.75 4.27
N PHE A 172 -1.12 18.33 5.48
CA PHE A 172 -1.06 17.58 6.72
C PHE A 172 -2.28 16.67 6.90
N TYR A 173 -3.49 17.19 6.67
CA TYR A 173 -4.73 16.39 6.66
C TYR A 173 -4.69 15.28 5.62
N TYR A 174 -4.25 15.59 4.39
CA TYR A 174 -4.21 14.65 3.27
C TYR A 174 -3.27 13.48 3.56
N TYR A 175 -2.03 13.75 3.96
CA TYR A 175 -1.05 12.68 4.24
C TYR A 175 -1.38 11.89 5.51
N THR A 176 -1.97 12.53 6.54
CA THR A 176 -2.48 11.81 7.72
C THR A 176 -3.60 10.85 7.33
N SER A 177 -4.56 11.31 6.54
CA SER A 177 -5.66 10.49 6.05
C SER A 177 -5.16 9.32 5.19
N LEU A 178 -4.17 9.57 4.34
CA LEU A 178 -3.58 8.55 3.47
C LEU A 178 -2.82 7.50 4.30
N ALA A 179 -2.02 7.93 5.27
CA ALA A 179 -1.31 7.06 6.19
C ALA A 179 -2.28 6.15 6.97
N ILE A 180 -3.36 6.70 7.54
CA ILE A 180 -4.37 5.90 8.26
C ILE A 180 -5.00 4.87 7.32
N ARG A 181 -5.52 5.31 6.17
CA ARG A 181 -6.23 4.43 5.24
C ARG A 181 -5.34 3.33 4.67
N GLU A 182 -4.08 3.63 4.34
CA GLU A 182 -3.15 2.64 3.79
C GLU A 182 -2.68 1.63 4.84
N ASN A 183 -2.52 2.04 6.10
CA ASN A 183 -2.24 1.08 7.18
C ASN A 183 -3.44 0.14 7.41
N ILE A 184 -4.67 0.66 7.40
CA ILE A 184 -5.89 -0.17 7.48
C ILE A 184 -5.99 -1.12 6.29
N LEU A 185 -5.72 -0.65 5.08
CA LEU A 185 -5.71 -1.47 3.87
C LEU A 185 -4.67 -2.59 3.96
N LYS A 186 -3.47 -2.28 4.44
CA LYS A 186 -2.39 -3.26 4.61
C LYS A 186 -2.76 -4.33 5.64
N GLN A 187 -3.33 -3.95 6.79
CA GLN A 187 -3.84 -4.89 7.80
C GLN A 187 -4.98 -5.79 7.26
N ASN A 188 -5.71 -5.31 6.25
CA ASN A 188 -6.79 -6.04 5.60
C ASN A 188 -6.36 -6.77 4.32
N GLY A 189 -5.06 -6.97 4.09
CA GLY A 189 -4.54 -7.83 3.02
C GLY A 189 -4.21 -7.11 1.71
N SER A 190 -4.21 -5.78 1.70
CA SER A 190 -3.69 -5.02 0.55
C SER A 190 -2.17 -5.13 0.46
N ARG A 191 -1.65 -5.46 -0.73
CA ARG A 191 -0.21 -5.53 -1.02
C ARG A 191 0.37 -4.13 -1.25
N ILE A 192 0.45 -3.33 -0.20
CA ILE A 192 1.12 -2.03 -0.21
C ILE A 192 2.55 -2.21 0.30
N ASP A 193 3.53 -1.82 -0.52
CA ASP A 193 4.93 -1.88 -0.14
C ASP A 193 5.19 -0.99 1.08
N TYR A 194 6.10 -1.45 1.94
CA TYR A 194 6.43 -0.78 3.17
C TYR A 194 6.98 0.64 2.94
N TRP A 195 7.73 0.85 1.85
CA TRP A 195 8.27 2.16 1.50
C TRP A 195 7.17 3.22 1.36
N TRP A 196 6.03 2.92 0.74
CA TRP A 196 4.97 3.92 0.56
C TRP A 196 4.35 4.38 1.87
N ILE A 197 4.26 3.47 2.86
CA ILE A 197 3.79 3.84 4.20
C ILE A 197 4.79 4.78 4.88
N VAL A 198 6.08 4.45 4.80
CA VAL A 198 7.15 5.28 5.36
C VAL A 198 7.21 6.65 4.65
N HIS A 199 7.07 6.65 3.32
CA HIS A 199 6.99 7.86 2.51
C HIS A 199 5.89 8.79 3.02
N HIS A 200 4.67 8.27 3.28
CA HIS A 200 3.58 9.08 3.82
C HIS A 200 3.86 9.61 5.22
N TYR A 201 4.59 8.87 6.06
CA TYR A 201 5.01 9.38 7.37
C TYR A 201 6.02 10.53 7.24
N ILE A 202 6.97 10.41 6.32
CA ILE A 202 7.94 11.48 6.05
C ILE A 202 7.23 12.70 5.47
N THR A 203 6.32 12.54 4.50
CA THR A 203 5.59 13.67 3.91
C THR A 203 4.59 14.31 4.88
N LEU A 204 4.00 13.54 5.80
CA LEU A 204 3.22 14.06 6.93
C LEU A 204 4.10 14.94 7.81
N PHE A 205 5.30 14.47 8.18
CA PHE A 205 6.24 15.24 8.98
C PHE A 205 6.71 16.52 8.26
N VAL A 206 7.00 16.44 6.95
CA VAL A 206 7.32 17.62 6.12
C VAL A 206 6.15 18.62 6.12
N SER A 207 4.92 18.15 5.97
CA SER A 207 3.73 19.02 6.01
C SER A 207 3.55 19.68 7.38
N LEU A 208 3.87 18.96 8.46
CA LEU A 208 3.88 19.50 9.81
C LEU A 208 4.97 20.57 9.98
N LEU A 209 6.17 20.37 9.43
CA LEU A 209 7.25 21.37 9.49
C LEU A 209 6.82 22.67 8.78
N PHE A 210 6.15 22.60 7.63
CA PHE A 210 5.60 23.79 6.96
C PHE A 210 4.44 24.42 7.73
N LEU A 211 3.58 23.63 8.37
CA LEU A 211 2.48 24.14 9.17
C LEU A 211 2.95 24.85 10.45
N VAL A 212 3.97 24.31 11.13
CA VAL A 212 4.52 24.92 12.35
C VAL A 212 5.39 26.12 12.03
N ASN A 213 6.00 26.17 10.84
CA ASN A 213 6.65 27.38 10.33
C ASN A 213 5.58 28.39 9.89
N LEU A 214 4.88 28.97 10.89
CA LEU A 214 3.71 29.82 10.68
C LEU A 214 4.03 31.08 9.87
N THR A 215 5.29 31.54 9.95
CA THR A 215 5.86 32.59 9.12
C THR A 215 7.31 32.22 8.81
N PRO A 216 7.69 32.02 7.53
CA PRO A 216 9.10 31.97 7.19
C PRO A 216 9.66 33.36 7.41
N THR A 217 10.27 33.57 8.58
CA THR A 217 10.88 34.83 9.01
C THR A 217 12.00 35.27 8.06
N HIS A 218 12.63 34.29 7.41
CA HIS A 218 13.76 34.51 6.53
C HIS A 218 13.32 34.66 5.06
N PRO A 219 13.66 35.77 4.38
CA PRO A 219 13.28 36.01 2.98
C PRO A 219 13.65 34.88 2.04
N ALA A 220 14.83 34.26 2.19
CA ALA A 220 15.25 33.13 1.34
C ALA A 220 14.26 31.95 1.42
N VAL A 221 13.65 31.68 2.57
CA VAL A 221 12.67 30.59 2.70
C VAL A 221 11.38 30.94 1.95
N VAL A 222 10.92 32.20 2.03
CA VAL A 222 9.72 32.68 1.32
C VAL A 222 9.94 32.75 -0.19
N THR A 223 10.94 33.51 -0.64
CA THR A 223 11.11 33.86 -2.07
C THR A 223 11.77 32.77 -2.90
N GLY A 224 12.59 31.91 -2.29
CA GLY A 224 13.19 30.77 -2.98
C GLY A 224 12.53 29.45 -2.60
N GLY A 225 12.50 29.13 -1.30
CA GLY A 225 12.06 27.82 -0.81
C GLY A 225 10.61 27.48 -1.12
N VAL A 226 9.68 28.36 -0.73
CA VAL A 226 8.24 28.11 -0.94
C VAL A 226 7.89 28.08 -2.42
N TYR A 227 8.37 29.04 -3.22
CA TYR A 227 8.14 29.02 -4.67
C TYR A 227 8.70 27.77 -5.35
N LEU A 228 9.91 27.33 -4.97
CA LEU A 228 10.50 26.09 -5.48
C LEU A 228 9.61 24.87 -5.17
N ILE A 229 9.03 24.82 -3.97
CA ILE A 229 8.08 23.78 -3.59
C ILE A 229 6.79 23.89 -4.38
N ASP A 230 6.23 25.08 -4.57
CA ASP A 230 4.99 25.25 -5.33
C ASP A 230 5.15 24.78 -6.78
N TYR A 231 6.28 25.12 -7.43
CA TYR A 231 6.62 24.59 -8.76
C TYR A 231 6.74 23.06 -8.75
N PHE A 232 7.38 22.51 -7.71
CA PHE A 232 7.45 21.06 -7.55
C PHE A 232 6.07 20.43 -7.32
N MET A 233 5.17 21.05 -6.56
CA MET A 233 3.83 20.51 -6.31
C MET A 233 2.99 20.48 -7.57
N LEU A 234 3.10 21.49 -8.46
CA LEU A 234 2.47 21.46 -9.77
C LEU A 234 3.00 20.29 -10.63
N TRP A 235 4.33 20.15 -10.72
CA TRP A 235 4.95 19.04 -11.41
C TRP A 235 4.51 17.69 -10.83
N GLN A 236 4.52 17.57 -9.51
CA GLN A 236 4.10 16.37 -8.79
C GLN A 236 2.63 16.05 -9.05
N GLY A 237 1.75 17.04 -9.13
CA GLY A 237 0.36 16.85 -9.48
C GLY A 237 0.17 16.28 -10.89
N ILE A 238 0.94 16.76 -11.88
CA ILE A 238 0.97 16.19 -13.24
C ILE A 238 1.42 14.71 -13.18
N VAL A 239 2.49 14.43 -12.43
CA VAL A 239 3.00 13.06 -12.28
C VAL A 239 1.98 12.15 -11.58
N ILE A 240 1.23 12.64 -10.58
CA ILE A 240 0.16 11.87 -9.94
C ILE A 240 -0.96 11.55 -10.94
N VAL A 241 -1.36 12.49 -11.80
CA VAL A 241 -2.33 12.23 -12.88
C VAL A 241 -1.84 11.11 -13.80
N LEU A 242 -0.58 11.16 -14.24
CA LEU A 242 0.03 10.12 -15.08
C LEU A 242 0.06 8.76 -14.37
N GLN A 243 0.50 8.74 -13.10
CA GLN A 243 0.51 7.54 -12.27
C GLN A 243 -0.90 6.95 -12.12
N MET A 244 -1.92 7.78 -11.91
CA MET A 244 -3.30 7.34 -11.74
C MET A 244 -3.87 6.73 -13.02
N ARG A 245 -3.65 7.37 -14.18
CA ARG A 245 -4.06 6.82 -15.48
C ARG A 245 -3.39 5.47 -15.75
N TYR A 246 -2.08 5.37 -15.52
CA TYR A 246 -1.34 4.13 -15.68
C TYR A 246 -1.85 3.03 -14.75
N GLN A 247 -2.08 3.34 -13.47
CA GLN A 247 -2.58 2.39 -12.48
C GLN A 247 -4.01 1.92 -12.79
N GLU A 248 -4.87 2.79 -13.30
CA GLU A 248 -6.23 2.46 -13.69
C GLU A 248 -6.28 1.48 -14.86
N LYS A 249 -5.53 1.77 -15.94
CA LYS A 249 -5.40 0.86 -17.09
C LYS A 249 -4.88 -0.51 -16.68
N ARG A 250 -3.83 -0.55 -15.87
CA ARG A 250 -3.27 -1.81 -15.35
C ARG A 250 -4.27 -2.56 -14.49
N HIS A 251 -5.00 -1.86 -13.62
CA HIS A 251 -5.98 -2.50 -12.74
C HIS A 251 -7.13 -3.12 -13.55
N TYR A 252 -7.56 -2.48 -14.64
CA TYR A 252 -8.53 -3.04 -15.58
C TYR A 252 -8.03 -4.33 -16.22
N VAL A 253 -6.81 -4.33 -16.79
CA VAL A 253 -6.20 -5.52 -17.41
C VAL A 253 -6.10 -6.70 -16.44
N ARG A 254 -5.67 -6.45 -15.20
CA ARG A 254 -5.59 -7.49 -14.16
C ARG A 254 -6.94 -8.05 -13.73
N LYS A 255 -7.97 -7.21 -13.73
CA LYS A 255 -9.34 -7.65 -13.47
C LYS A 255 -9.81 -8.57 -14.59
N ALA A 256 -9.51 -8.24 -15.84
CA ALA A 256 -9.84 -9.07 -16.99
C ALA A 256 -9.10 -10.42 -16.99
N LEU A 257 -7.85 -10.45 -16.49
CA LEU A 257 -7.01 -11.65 -16.47
C LEU A 257 -7.18 -12.53 -15.22
N ALA A 258 -8.14 -12.23 -14.35
CA ALA A 258 -8.41 -12.94 -13.08
C ALA A 258 -7.20 -13.06 -12.12
N LYS A 259 -6.07 -12.37 -12.37
CA LYS A 259 -4.85 -12.38 -11.54
C LYS A 259 -4.91 -11.42 -10.33
N LYS A 260 -6.10 -10.98 -9.94
CA LYS A 260 -6.29 -9.91 -8.94
C LYS A 260 -6.66 -10.48 -7.58
N ASN A 261 -5.92 -10.12 -6.53
CA ASN A 261 -6.44 -10.28 -5.17
C ASN A 261 -7.51 -9.21 -4.91
N ALA A 262 -8.63 -9.60 -4.28
CA ALA A 262 -9.76 -8.70 -4.01
C ALA A 262 -9.33 -7.38 -3.33
N MET A 263 -8.31 -7.43 -2.48
CA MET A 263 -7.78 -6.32 -1.70
C MET A 263 -6.70 -5.47 -2.37
N ASP A 264 -6.15 -5.86 -3.52
CA ASP A 264 -5.04 -5.13 -4.14
C ASP A 264 -5.44 -3.72 -4.60
N VAL A 265 -4.89 -2.70 -3.95
CA VAL A 265 -5.14 -1.29 -4.24
C VAL A 265 -4.45 -0.88 -5.54
N ARG A 266 -4.87 0.26 -6.13
CA ARG A 266 -4.12 0.94 -7.19
C ARG A 266 -2.80 1.47 -6.62
N THR A 267 -1.81 0.60 -6.51
CA THR A 267 -0.43 0.90 -6.10
C THR A 267 0.54 0.36 -7.16
N THR A 268 1.68 1.03 -7.30
CA THR A 268 2.72 0.84 -8.34
C THR A 268 3.40 -0.54 -8.33
N GLU A 269 3.23 -1.33 -7.27
CA GLU A 269 4.25 -2.27 -6.78
C GLU A 269 4.19 -3.71 -7.32
N VAL A 270 3.06 -4.19 -7.83
CA VAL A 270 2.95 -5.61 -8.24
C VAL A 270 2.54 -5.65 -9.70
N ILE A 271 3.39 -5.93 -10.70
CA ILE A 271 2.97 -5.94 -12.12
C ILE A 271 3.56 -7.13 -12.86
N ASP A 272 2.70 -8.03 -13.32
CA ASP A 272 3.03 -9.16 -14.20
C ASP A 272 2.85 -8.81 -15.68
N GLU A 273 2.14 -7.73 -16.03
CA GLU A 273 1.76 -7.43 -17.42
C GLU A 273 1.98 -5.97 -17.78
N ARG A 274 2.56 -5.74 -18.97
CA ARG A 274 2.80 -4.42 -19.57
C ARG A 274 1.50 -3.87 -20.17
N PRO A 275 0.96 -2.74 -19.69
CA PRO A 275 0.20 -1.86 -20.57
C PRO A 275 1.25 -1.18 -21.46
N HIS A 276 1.29 -1.50 -22.75
CA HIS A 276 2.21 -0.88 -23.70
C HIS A 276 1.94 0.64 -23.81
N GLY A 277 3.01 1.46 -23.97
CA GLY A 277 2.95 2.91 -24.20
C GLY A 277 3.17 3.80 -22.97
N ASP A 278 2.27 3.74 -21.97
CA ASP A 278 2.26 4.72 -20.87
C ASP A 278 3.45 4.59 -19.89
N PHE A 279 4.03 3.38 -19.78
CA PHE A 279 5.15 3.13 -18.87
C PHE A 279 6.43 3.86 -19.28
N GLU A 280 6.64 4.04 -20.59
CA GLU A 280 7.84 4.67 -21.15
C GLU A 280 7.87 6.17 -20.93
N PHE A 281 6.71 6.82 -20.84
CA PHE A 281 6.61 8.23 -20.48
C PHE A 281 6.65 8.45 -18.96
N LEU A 282 6.06 7.52 -18.19
CA LEU A 282 5.99 7.63 -16.74
C LEU A 282 7.37 7.53 -16.07
N VAL A 283 8.23 6.62 -16.53
CA VAL A 283 9.55 6.40 -15.89
C VAL A 283 10.46 7.64 -15.96
N PRO A 284 10.67 8.30 -17.12
CA PRO A 284 11.41 9.56 -17.20
C PRO A 284 10.80 10.65 -16.32
N ALA A 285 9.47 10.78 -16.30
CA ALA A 285 8.79 11.76 -15.46
C ALA A 285 9.10 11.53 -13.96
N LEU A 286 9.17 10.27 -13.50
CA LEU A 286 9.58 9.94 -12.14
C LEU A 286 11.04 10.30 -11.85
N TYR A 287 11.96 10.05 -12.78
CA TYR A 287 13.35 10.48 -12.62
C TYR A 287 13.46 12.00 -12.49
N ILE A 288 12.72 12.76 -13.31
CA ILE A 288 12.66 14.22 -13.21
C ILE A 288 12.11 14.64 -11.83
N THR A 289 11.06 13.98 -11.33
CA THR A 289 10.55 14.23 -9.97
C THR A 289 11.63 14.04 -8.91
N TYR A 290 12.39 12.93 -8.97
CA TYR A 290 13.41 12.63 -7.96
C TYR A 290 14.58 13.61 -8.04
N PHE A 291 14.95 14.03 -9.24
CA PHE A 291 15.96 15.06 -9.44
C PHE A 291 15.49 16.41 -8.87
N PHE A 292 14.23 16.80 -9.12
CA PHE A 292 13.65 18.02 -8.57
C PHE A 292 13.60 17.97 -7.02
N GLN A 293 13.28 16.82 -6.42
CA GLN A 293 13.36 16.62 -4.97
C GLN A 293 14.78 16.86 -4.43
N LEU A 294 15.82 16.41 -5.14
CA LEU A 294 17.21 16.66 -4.75
C LEU A 294 17.60 18.14 -4.86
N ILE A 295 17.09 18.87 -5.86
CA ILE A 295 17.29 20.33 -5.94
C ILE A 295 16.70 21.02 -4.71
N ILE A 296 15.49 20.63 -4.30
CA ILE A 296 14.85 21.15 -3.08
C ILE A 296 15.68 20.81 -1.84
N ALA A 297 16.15 19.57 -1.73
CA ALA A 297 17.00 19.14 -0.63
C ALA A 297 18.29 19.98 -0.53
N PHE A 298 18.97 20.17 -1.66
CA PHE A 298 20.17 21.01 -1.74
C PHE A 298 19.88 22.46 -1.39
N TYR A 299 18.76 23.01 -1.85
CA TYR A 299 18.34 24.37 -1.54
C TYR A 299 18.15 24.57 -0.03
N PHE A 300 17.41 23.68 0.65
CA PHE A 300 17.24 23.77 2.10
C PHE A 300 18.54 23.52 2.88
N ALA A 301 19.42 22.64 2.38
CA ALA A 301 20.75 22.45 2.97
C ALA A 301 21.60 23.72 2.85
N TYR A 302 21.61 24.34 1.66
CA TYR A 302 22.28 25.62 1.44
C TYR A 302 21.72 26.70 2.37
N VAL A 303 20.40 26.84 2.46
CA VAL A 303 19.76 27.81 3.35
C VAL A 303 20.15 27.55 4.80
N CYS A 304 20.14 26.30 5.27
CA CYS A 304 20.53 25.92 6.63
C CYS A 304 22.00 26.28 6.96
N CYS A 305 22.92 26.15 6.00
CA CYS A 305 24.36 26.35 6.21
C CYS A 305 24.83 27.79 5.93
N ALA A 306 24.28 28.43 4.90
CA ALA A 306 24.79 29.70 4.37
C ALA A 306 24.03 30.93 4.85
N GLN A 307 22.80 30.76 5.36
CA GLN A 307 21.98 31.89 5.84
C GLN A 307 22.08 32.04 7.35
N GLU A 308 21.97 33.28 7.81
CA GLU A 308 21.90 33.62 9.22
C GLU A 308 20.46 33.55 9.70
N PHE A 309 20.24 32.82 10.80
CA PHE A 309 18.93 32.69 11.43
C PHE A 309 18.99 33.31 12.83
N SER A 310 17.96 34.07 13.19
CA SER A 310 17.83 34.68 14.51
C SER A 310 17.66 33.64 15.62
N CYS A 311 17.15 32.44 15.30
CA CYS A 311 16.90 31.38 16.25
C CYS A 311 17.43 30.03 15.75
N PHE A 312 17.92 29.20 16.69
CA PHE A 312 18.32 27.82 16.40
C PHE A 312 17.16 26.99 15.84
N TYR A 313 15.94 27.26 16.30
CA TYR A 313 14.73 26.56 15.86
C TYR A 313 14.52 26.65 14.34
N ASP A 314 14.58 27.86 13.77
CA ASP A 314 14.39 28.08 12.33
C ASP A 314 15.48 27.39 11.50
N ARG A 315 16.74 27.44 11.96
CA ARG A 315 17.85 26.72 11.34
C ARG A 315 17.64 25.21 11.38
N ALA A 316 17.25 24.67 12.55
CA ALA A 316 17.00 23.25 12.73
C ALA A 316 15.87 22.75 11.83
N GLN A 317 14.79 23.53 11.66
CA GLN A 317 13.72 23.20 10.71
C GLN A 317 14.23 23.07 9.27
N MET A 318 15.08 23.99 8.81
CA MET A 318 15.67 23.92 7.46
C MET A 318 16.53 22.66 7.29
N GLY A 319 17.32 22.30 8.31
CA GLY A 319 18.10 21.07 8.33
C GLY A 319 17.21 19.81 8.28
N LEU A 320 16.12 19.78 9.04
CA LEU A 320 15.14 18.68 9.01
C LEU A 320 14.45 18.55 7.65
N LEU A 321 14.07 19.69 7.04
CA LEU A 321 13.51 19.71 5.69
C LEU A 321 14.52 19.17 4.67
N ALA A 322 15.78 19.64 4.70
CA ALA A 322 16.84 19.15 3.82
C ALA A 322 17.03 17.63 3.95
N MET A 323 17.03 17.10 5.18
CA MET A 323 17.12 15.67 5.44
C MET A 323 15.93 14.90 4.85
N CYS A 324 14.70 15.35 5.10
CA CYS A 324 13.49 14.69 4.58
C CYS A 324 13.47 14.68 3.05
N TRP A 325 13.75 15.83 2.43
CA TRP A 325 13.82 15.97 0.97
C TRP A 325 14.98 15.20 0.34
N THR A 326 15.98 14.76 1.11
CA THR A 326 17.04 13.84 0.66
C THR A 326 16.59 12.38 0.73
N ILE A 327 15.91 11.98 1.80
CA ILE A 327 15.49 10.57 2.01
C ILE A 327 14.41 10.15 1.00
N LEU A 328 13.45 11.04 0.72
CA LEU A 328 12.33 10.77 -0.20
C LEU A 328 12.78 10.31 -1.60
N PRO A 329 13.62 11.04 -2.35
CA PRO A 329 14.07 10.61 -3.68
C PRO A 329 14.91 9.34 -3.64
N ILE A 330 15.73 9.13 -2.59
CA ILE A 330 16.54 7.90 -2.46
C ILE A 330 15.64 6.67 -2.34
N GLY A 331 14.64 6.70 -1.46
CA GLY A 331 13.74 5.57 -1.31
C GLY A 331 12.83 5.36 -2.52
N ASN A 332 12.35 6.44 -3.13
CA ASN A 332 11.57 6.38 -4.38
C ASN A 332 12.39 5.80 -5.54
N LEU A 333 13.65 6.20 -5.68
CA LEU A 333 14.56 5.62 -6.67
C LEU A 333 14.82 4.15 -6.40
N SER A 334 15.04 3.78 -5.13
CA SER A 334 15.29 2.38 -4.74
C SER A 334 14.11 1.47 -5.10
N THR A 335 12.87 1.93 -4.90
CA THR A 335 11.67 1.17 -5.25
C THR A 335 11.49 1.09 -6.76
N LEU A 336 11.72 2.19 -7.49
CA LEU A 336 11.69 2.18 -8.95
C LEU A 336 12.72 1.20 -9.54
N VAL A 337 13.95 1.21 -9.04
CA VAL A 337 15.01 0.28 -9.47
C VAL A 337 14.62 -1.17 -9.17
N LYS A 338 14.08 -1.45 -7.99
CA LYS A 338 13.58 -2.80 -7.63
C LYS A 338 12.48 -3.27 -8.59
N VAL A 339 11.56 -2.39 -8.97
CA VAL A 339 10.48 -2.70 -9.92
C VAL A 339 11.03 -2.94 -11.33
N LEU A 340 11.95 -2.08 -11.80
CA LEU A 340 12.59 -2.21 -13.10
C LEU A 340 13.42 -3.50 -13.20
N TYR A 341 14.17 -3.82 -12.15
CA TYR A 341 14.95 -5.06 -12.08
C TYR A 341 14.05 -6.29 -12.15
N ARG A 342 13.00 -6.35 -11.32
CA ARG A 342 12.02 -7.45 -11.37
C ARG A 342 11.39 -7.61 -12.75
N LYS A 343 11.01 -6.50 -13.40
CA LYS A 343 10.49 -6.52 -14.77
C LYS A 343 11.50 -7.04 -15.79
N ARG A 344 12.78 -6.66 -15.67
CA ARG A 344 13.86 -7.12 -16.56
C ARG A 344 14.09 -8.62 -16.41
N VAL A 345 14.11 -9.12 -15.18
CA VAL A 345 14.28 -10.56 -14.89
C VAL A 345 13.13 -11.37 -15.48
N ILE A 346 11.88 -10.98 -15.24
CA ILE A 346 10.71 -11.67 -15.80
C ILE A 346 10.76 -11.66 -17.33
N HIS A 347 11.05 -10.51 -17.95
CA HIS A 347 11.14 -10.41 -19.40
C HIS A 347 12.23 -11.33 -19.97
N ASN A 348 13.40 -11.39 -19.34
CA ASN A 348 14.48 -12.28 -19.75
C ASN A 348 14.08 -13.76 -19.61
N SER A 349 13.38 -14.13 -18.53
CA SER A 349 12.87 -15.49 -18.33
C SER A 349 11.82 -15.87 -19.39
N THR A 350 10.86 -14.99 -19.69
CA THR A 350 9.87 -15.22 -20.74
C THR A 350 10.54 -15.40 -22.10
N ASN A 351 11.49 -14.52 -22.46
CA ASN A 351 12.22 -14.62 -23.73
C ASN A 351 13.00 -15.95 -23.84
N ARG A 352 13.61 -16.41 -22.73
CA ARG A 352 14.29 -17.72 -22.69
C ARG A 352 13.33 -18.88 -22.91
N ILE A 353 12.15 -18.86 -22.29
CA ILE A 353 11.13 -19.90 -22.47
C ILE A 353 10.60 -19.88 -23.91
N THR A 354 10.28 -18.71 -24.46
CA THR A 354 9.82 -18.57 -25.84
C THR A 354 10.88 -19.05 -26.82
N HIS A 355 12.15 -18.73 -26.60
CA HIS A 355 13.25 -19.23 -27.43
C HIS A 355 13.40 -20.75 -27.32
N ALA A 356 13.33 -21.32 -26.11
CA ALA A 356 13.37 -22.76 -25.89
C ALA A 356 12.19 -23.49 -26.56
N PHE A 357 10.98 -22.93 -26.46
CA PHE A 357 9.78 -23.46 -27.10
C PHE A 357 9.88 -23.40 -28.63
N ASN A 358 10.34 -22.29 -29.20
CA ASN A 358 10.56 -22.16 -30.64
C ASN A 358 11.62 -23.14 -31.13
N LYS A 359 12.71 -23.34 -30.38
CA LYS A 359 13.74 -24.34 -30.69
C LYS A 359 13.17 -25.76 -30.63
N ALA A 360 12.39 -26.09 -29.60
CA ALA A 360 11.74 -27.40 -29.48
C ALA A 360 10.75 -27.65 -30.63
N LYS A 361 9.95 -26.63 -31.00
CA LYS A 361 9.03 -26.69 -32.13
C LYS A 361 9.77 -26.95 -33.45
N GLN A 362 10.88 -26.25 -33.70
CA GLN A 362 11.72 -26.46 -34.88
C GLN A 362 12.31 -27.88 -34.94
N SER A 363 12.83 -28.38 -33.82
CA SER A 363 13.33 -29.76 -33.73
C SER A 363 12.22 -30.80 -33.97
N PHE A 364 11.01 -30.56 -33.46
CA PHE A 364 9.86 -31.43 -33.71
C PHE A 364 9.50 -31.46 -35.20
N THR A 365 9.36 -30.30 -35.86
CA THR A 365 9.09 -30.24 -37.31
C THR A 365 10.16 -30.94 -38.14
N SER A 366 11.44 -30.81 -37.79
CA SER A 366 12.52 -31.49 -38.52
C SER A 366 12.50 -33.02 -38.38
N ILE A 367 11.97 -33.56 -37.28
CA ILE A 367 11.84 -35.02 -37.08
C ILE A 367 10.71 -35.60 -37.94
N PHE A 368 9.63 -34.85 -38.14
CA PHE A 368 8.53 -35.28 -39.00
C PHE A 368 8.88 -35.19 -40.48
N ASP A 369 9.63 -34.17 -40.92
CA ASP A 369 10.10 -34.07 -42.32
C ASP A 369 11.10 -35.17 -42.72
N THR A 370 11.77 -35.82 -41.76
CA THR A 370 12.69 -36.95 -42.02
C THR A 370 12.01 -38.31 -42.12
N LYS A 371 10.71 -38.43 -41.81
CA LYS A 371 9.98 -39.71 -41.88
C LYS A 371 9.22 -39.93 -43.21
N ASP A 372 9.12 -38.90 -44.04
CA ASP A 372 8.49 -38.95 -45.37
C ASP A 372 9.50 -39.06 -46.53
N LYS A 373 10.74 -39.46 -46.23
CA LYS A 373 11.76 -39.90 -47.20
C LYS A 373 12.19 -41.31 -46.84
#